data_AF-A0A7S0P4L3-F1
#
_entry.id   AF-A0A7S0P4L3-F1
#
_cell.length_a   1.000
_cell.length_b   1.000
_cell.length_c   1.000
_cell.angle_alpha   90.00
_cell.angle_beta   90.00
_cell.angle_gamma   90.00
#
_symmetry.space_group_name_H-M   'P 1'
#
loop_
_entity.id
_entity.type
_entity.pdbx_description
1 polymer ?
#
loop_
_entity_poly.entity_id
_entity_poly.type
_entity_poly.pdbx_seq_one_letter_code
_entity_poly.pdbx_strand_id
1 'polypeptide(L)'
;LTGTGPNIVLAGQFSALYPAAPPLSFASWIAFAAPLALFVLLAAWMLLLLVHLPRRQQYDPAETDSVIRRQYEQLGAPSFRELLVLAAFVLLALLWITRHPGFVPGWDTLFTSGFVTDGTSAIAITLLLFALPASPPEWLGSSCRHCLGRHKKGAQRRASSHYALGRAKVVGGLGGNEMGTSGTSLEVWLSSD
;
A
#
# COMPACT_ATOMS: atom_id res chain seq x y z
N LEU A 1 5.43 8.72 -18.59
CA LEU A 1 4.76 7.90 -19.64
C LEU A 1 3.82 6.84 -19.07
N THR A 2 4.28 5.96 -18.19
CA THR A 2 3.46 4.87 -17.65
C THR A 2 2.47 5.39 -16.60
N GLY A 3 1.33 4.70 -16.45
CA GLY A 3 0.35 4.95 -15.38
C GLY A 3 -1.01 5.48 -15.84
N THR A 4 -1.08 6.30 -16.91
CA THR A 4 -2.36 6.81 -17.45
C THR A 4 -2.29 6.97 -18.97
N GLY A 5 -3.42 6.82 -19.66
CA GLY A 5 -3.53 6.98 -21.11
C GLY A 5 -2.99 8.32 -21.65
N PRO A 6 -3.31 9.47 -21.03
CA PRO A 6 -2.78 10.77 -21.45
C PRO A 6 -1.25 10.86 -21.44
N ASN A 7 -0.57 10.23 -20.48
CA ASN A 7 0.90 10.26 -20.41
C ASN A 7 1.56 9.50 -21.57
N ILE A 8 0.91 8.46 -22.09
CA ILE A 8 1.37 7.69 -23.26
C ILE A 8 1.14 8.51 -24.53
N VAL A 9 -0.05 9.09 -24.67
CA VAL A 9 -0.39 9.95 -25.82
C VAL A 9 0.55 11.15 -25.89
N LEU A 10 0.82 11.80 -24.76
CA LEU A 10 1.76 12.94 -24.67
C LEU A 10 3.13 12.57 -25.24
N ALA A 11 3.69 11.42 -24.85
CA ALA A 11 5.01 11.03 -25.32
C ALA A 11 5.04 10.66 -26.80
N GLY A 12 3.97 10.02 -27.31
CA GLY A 12 3.81 9.78 -28.74
C GLY A 12 3.75 11.10 -29.53
N GLN A 13 2.91 12.03 -29.08
CA GLN A 13 2.75 13.35 -29.70
C GLN A 13 4.01 14.20 -29.59
N PHE A 14 4.69 14.18 -28.44
CA PHE A 14 5.93 14.92 -28.23
C PHE A 14 7.01 14.49 -29.22
N SER A 15 7.15 13.17 -29.44
CA SER A 15 8.10 12.63 -30.41
C SER A 15 7.75 13.00 -31.86
N ALA A 16 6.46 13.11 -32.18
CA ALA A 16 6.00 13.50 -33.52
C ALA A 16 6.16 15.01 -33.79
N LEU A 17 5.87 15.86 -32.80
CA LEU A 17 5.90 17.32 -32.93
C LEU A 17 7.33 17.90 -32.80
N TYR A 18 8.19 17.24 -32.02
CA TYR A 18 9.55 17.72 -31.73
C TYR A 18 10.62 16.65 -32.04
N PRO A 19 10.82 16.27 -33.32
CA PRO A 19 11.76 15.21 -33.69
C PRO A 19 13.23 15.56 -33.41
N ALA A 20 13.55 16.85 -33.31
CA ALA A 20 14.91 17.34 -33.00
C ALA A 20 15.20 17.45 -31.49
N ALA A 21 14.18 17.30 -30.63
CA ALA A 21 14.35 17.39 -29.18
C ALA A 21 14.77 16.03 -28.59
N PRO A 22 15.46 16.02 -27.44
CA PRO A 22 15.73 14.78 -26.72
C PRO A 22 14.44 14.02 -26.39
N PRO A 23 14.41 12.68 -26.52
CA PRO A 23 13.22 11.90 -26.26
C PRO A 23 12.78 12.04 -24.79
N LEU A 24 11.47 12.05 -24.58
CA LEU A 24 10.89 12.15 -23.24
C LEU A 24 11.09 10.83 -22.48
N SER A 25 12.12 10.80 -21.62
CA SER A 25 12.38 9.65 -20.75
C SER A 25 11.46 9.63 -19.53
N PHE A 26 11.32 8.47 -18.89
CA PHE A 26 10.59 8.31 -17.64
C PHE A 26 11.25 9.12 -16.51
N ALA A 27 12.58 9.12 -16.43
CA ALA A 27 13.32 9.85 -15.41
C ALA A 27 13.10 11.36 -15.53
N SER A 28 13.24 11.93 -16.75
CA SER A 28 12.99 13.35 -16.98
C SER A 28 11.52 13.72 -16.78
N TRP A 29 10.59 12.85 -17.16
CA TRP A 29 9.16 13.05 -16.89
C TRP A 29 8.84 13.10 -15.40
N ILE A 30 9.36 12.16 -14.60
CA ILE A 30 9.13 12.15 -13.14
C ILE A 30 9.80 13.35 -12.46
N ALA A 31 11.01 13.73 -12.89
CA ALA A 31 11.67 14.92 -12.35
C ALA A 31 10.83 16.20 -12.53
N PHE A 32 10.09 16.30 -13.64
CA PHE A 32 9.16 17.40 -13.89
C PHE A 32 7.80 17.22 -13.18
N ALA A 33 7.19 16.03 -13.27
CA ALA A 33 5.81 15.80 -12.85
C ALA A 33 5.68 15.56 -11.34
N ALA A 34 6.66 14.96 -10.67
CA ALA A 34 6.57 14.62 -9.25
C ALA A 34 6.49 15.85 -8.33
N PRO A 35 7.28 16.93 -8.53
CA PRO A 35 7.12 18.16 -7.76
C PRO A 35 5.73 18.79 -7.91
N LEU A 36 5.20 18.81 -9.14
CA LEU A 36 3.86 19.31 -9.42
C LEU A 36 2.79 18.41 -8.77
N ALA A 37 2.94 17.10 -8.86
CA ALA A 37 2.02 16.15 -8.23
C ALA A 37 2.01 16.30 -6.69
N LEU A 38 3.18 16.51 -6.07
CA LEU A 38 3.27 16.79 -4.64
C LEU A 38 2.55 18.09 -4.27
N PHE A 39 2.75 19.15 -5.06
CA PHE A 39 2.05 20.42 -4.85
C PHE A 39 0.52 20.26 -4.95
N VAL A 40 0.03 19.60 -6.00
CA VAL A 40 -1.41 19.36 -6.20
C VAL A 40 -1.95 18.43 -5.10
N LEU A 41 -1.20 17.43 -4.66
CA LEU A 41 -1.58 16.54 -3.56
C LEU A 41 -1.73 17.33 -2.25
N LEU A 42 -0.78 18.20 -1.93
CA LEU A 42 -0.86 19.05 -0.75
C LEU A 42 -2.01 20.06 -0.85
N ALA A 43 -2.23 20.66 -2.01
CA ALA A 43 -3.35 21.57 -2.24
C ALA A 43 -4.69 20.85 -2.10
N ALA A 44 -4.84 19.65 -2.67
CA ALA A 44 -6.02 18.82 -2.55
C ALA A 44 -6.23 18.37 -1.09
N TRP A 45 -5.16 18.00 -0.38
CA TRP A 45 -5.20 17.68 1.04
C TRP A 45 -5.71 18.86 1.87
N MET A 46 -5.17 20.06 1.65
CA MET A 46 -5.61 21.27 2.32
C MET A 46 -7.07 21.60 1.99
N LEU A 47 -7.49 21.46 0.72
CA LEU A 47 -8.89 21.64 0.32
C LEU A 47 -9.81 20.66 1.04
N LEU A 48 -9.45 19.38 1.12
CA LEU A 48 -10.22 18.36 1.83
C LEU A 48 -10.35 18.70 3.32
N LEU A 49 -9.25 19.14 3.96
CA LEU A 49 -9.29 19.60 5.35
C LEU A 49 -10.22 20.80 5.53
N LEU A 50 -10.13 21.83 4.67
CA LEU A 50 -10.98 23.02 4.79
C LEU A 50 -12.47 22.70 4.57
N VAL A 51 -12.79 21.77 3.66
CA VAL A 51 -14.18 21.41 3.34
C VAL A 51 -14.78 20.43 4.36
N HIS A 52 -14.02 19.45 4.84
CA HIS A 52 -14.57 18.33 5.62
C HIS A 52 -14.25 18.36 7.12
N LEU A 53 -13.18 19.04 7.56
CA LEU A 53 -12.81 19.15 8.98
C LEU A 53 -13.81 19.94 9.87
N PRO A 54 -14.67 20.85 9.37
CA PRO A 54 -15.68 21.51 10.21
C PRO A 54 -16.72 20.56 10.82
N ARG A 55 -16.92 19.37 10.24
CA ARG A 55 -17.81 18.33 10.80
C ARG A 55 -17.06 17.50 11.84
N ARG A 56 -16.80 18.08 13.01
CA ARG A 56 -16.29 17.31 14.16
C ARG A 56 -17.38 16.37 14.68
N GLN A 57 -17.39 15.13 14.21
CA GLN A 57 -17.90 14.03 15.03
C GLN A 57 -16.95 13.86 16.21
N GLN A 58 -17.50 13.88 17.43
CA GLN A 58 -16.75 13.52 18.63
C GLN A 58 -16.53 12.01 18.60
N TYR A 59 -15.32 11.60 18.24
CA TYR A 59 -14.88 10.21 18.34
C TYR A 59 -14.18 10.01 19.69
N ASP A 60 -14.43 8.86 20.32
CA ASP A 60 -13.65 8.43 21.48
C ASP A 60 -12.21 8.10 21.02
N PRO A 61 -11.18 8.79 21.53
CA PRO A 61 -9.79 8.50 21.19
C PRO A 61 -9.38 7.06 21.52
N ALA A 62 -9.94 6.48 22.57
CA ALA A 62 -9.61 5.12 23.01
C ALA A 62 -10.16 4.06 22.05
N GLU A 63 -11.41 4.25 21.58
CA GLU A 63 -12.01 3.37 20.59
C GLU A 63 -11.25 3.46 19.25
N THR A 64 -10.94 4.68 18.81
CA THR A 64 -10.23 4.93 17.54
C THR A 64 -8.83 4.31 17.52
N ASP A 65 -8.04 4.47 18.58
CA ASP A 65 -6.70 3.86 18.67
C ASP A 65 -6.79 2.32 18.65
N SER A 66 -7.78 1.75 19.34
CA SER A 66 -7.98 0.30 19.36
C SER A 66 -8.33 -0.27 17.98
N VAL A 67 -9.13 0.46 17.19
CA VAL A 67 -9.48 0.07 15.82
C VAL A 67 -8.27 0.17 14.91
N ILE A 68 -7.50 1.26 14.96
CA ILE A 68 -6.29 1.44 14.14
C ILE A 68 -5.24 0.37 14.46
N ARG A 69 -4.96 0.13 15.75
CA ARG A 69 -4.03 -0.93 16.18
C ARG A 69 -4.49 -2.30 15.71
N ARG A 70 -5.78 -2.60 15.85
CA ARG A 70 -6.35 -3.87 15.39
C ARG A 70 -6.20 -4.06 13.89
N GLN A 71 -6.42 -3.02 13.09
CA GLN A 71 -6.21 -3.06 11.63
C GLN A 71 -4.72 -3.22 11.29
N TYR A 72 -3.84 -2.49 11.96
CA TYR A 72 -2.39 -2.61 11.78
C TYR A 72 -1.87 -4.02 12.12
N GLU A 73 -2.34 -4.61 13.22
CA GLU A 73 -2.03 -5.99 13.59
C GLU A 73 -2.56 -7.01 12.57
N GLN A 74 -3.69 -6.71 11.90
CA GLN A 74 -4.25 -7.55 10.83
C GLN A 74 -3.43 -7.51 9.54
N LEU A 75 -2.76 -6.39 9.21
CA LEU A 75 -1.87 -6.32 8.04
C LEU A 75 -0.72 -7.33 8.13
N GLY A 76 -0.24 -7.60 9.34
CA GLY A 76 0.84 -8.56 9.57
C GLY A 76 2.18 -8.10 8.99
N ALA A 77 3.17 -9.01 9.02
CA ALA A 77 4.49 -8.75 8.43
C ALA A 77 4.44 -8.89 6.91
N PRO A 78 5.17 -8.04 6.16
CA PRO A 78 5.17 -8.08 4.70
C PRO A 78 5.63 -9.45 4.19
N SER A 79 4.97 -9.96 3.16
CA SER A 79 5.34 -11.25 2.59
C SER A 79 6.64 -11.16 1.80
N PHE A 80 7.34 -12.29 1.65
CA PHE A 80 8.55 -12.36 0.81
C PHE A 80 8.30 -11.84 -0.62
N ARG A 81 7.10 -12.08 -1.15
CA ARG A 81 6.70 -11.64 -2.48
C ARG A 81 6.51 -10.13 -2.56
N GLU A 82 5.88 -9.53 -1.55
CA GLU A 82 5.74 -8.07 -1.46
C GLU A 82 7.11 -7.40 -1.43
N LEU A 83 8.04 -7.92 -0.63
CA LEU A 83 9.40 -7.39 -0.56
C LEU A 83 10.16 -7.58 -1.87
N LEU A 84 9.98 -8.73 -2.55
CA LEU A 84 10.60 -9.02 -3.84
C LEU A 84 10.12 -8.03 -4.93
N VAL A 85 8.81 -7.80 -5.01
CA VAL A 85 8.22 -6.84 -5.97
C VAL A 85 8.68 -5.42 -5.64
N LEU A 86 8.73 -5.05 -4.35
CA LEU A 86 9.26 -3.75 -3.92
C LEU A 86 10.72 -3.58 -4.33
N ALA A 87 11.57 -4.58 -4.11
CA ALA A 87 12.97 -4.55 -4.51
C ALA A 87 13.13 -4.44 -6.03
N ALA A 88 12.34 -5.17 -6.82
CA ALA A 88 12.34 -5.07 -8.27
C ALA A 88 11.89 -3.69 -8.76
N PHE A 89 10.89 -3.08 -8.11
CA PHE A 89 10.44 -1.74 -8.43
C PHE A 89 11.51 -0.68 -8.14
N VAL A 90 12.18 -0.77 -6.99
CA VAL A 90 13.31 0.12 -6.64
C VAL A 90 14.45 -0.06 -7.65
N LEU A 91 14.78 -1.30 -8.01
CA LEU A 91 15.80 -1.59 -9.02
C LEU A 91 15.44 -0.98 -10.38
N LEU A 92 14.18 -1.08 -10.81
CA LEU A 92 13.70 -0.45 -12.04
C LEU A 92 13.83 1.08 -12.00
N ALA A 93 13.43 1.71 -10.90
CA ALA A 93 13.56 3.16 -10.72
C ALA A 93 15.03 3.61 -10.78
N LEU A 94 15.93 2.86 -10.13
CA LEU A 94 17.36 3.10 -10.21
C LEU A 94 17.88 2.93 -11.64
N LEU A 95 17.43 1.91 -12.37
CA LEU A 95 17.80 1.69 -13.77
C LEU A 95 17.39 2.88 -14.65
N TRP A 96 16.21 3.45 -14.43
CA TRP A 96 15.77 4.64 -15.17
C TRP A 96 16.61 5.88 -14.83
N ILE A 97 16.91 6.14 -13.55
CA ILE A 97 17.68 7.32 -13.13
C ILE A 97 19.15 7.22 -13.58
N THR A 98 19.74 6.04 -13.45
CA THR A 98 21.15 5.78 -13.80
C THR A 98 21.38 5.57 -15.30
N ARG A 99 20.30 5.55 -16.11
CA ARG A 99 20.39 5.38 -17.57
C ARG A 99 21.16 6.52 -18.22
N HIS A 100 20.83 7.77 -17.90
CA HIS A 100 21.53 8.95 -18.41
C HIS A 100 21.51 10.06 -17.36
N PRO A 101 22.34 9.96 -16.32
CA PRO A 101 22.31 10.89 -15.19
C PRO A 101 22.83 12.30 -15.56
N GLY A 102 23.49 12.47 -16.72
CA GLY A 102 23.93 13.76 -17.25
C GLY A 102 25.26 14.28 -16.69
N PHE A 103 25.66 13.85 -15.49
CA PHE A 103 26.95 14.20 -14.86
C PHE A 103 28.04 13.12 -15.02
N VAL A 104 27.65 11.87 -15.27
CA VAL A 104 28.53 10.74 -15.59
C VAL A 104 27.95 9.97 -16.78
N PRO A 105 28.77 9.28 -17.59
CA PRO A 105 28.26 8.34 -18.57
C PRO A 105 27.39 7.29 -17.85
N GLY A 106 26.15 7.15 -18.30
CA GLY A 106 25.22 6.17 -17.75
C GLY A 106 25.56 4.76 -18.23
N TRP A 107 24.82 3.77 -17.73
CA TRP A 107 24.98 2.38 -18.18
C TRP A 107 24.52 2.18 -19.63
N ASP A 108 23.80 3.14 -20.20
CA ASP A 108 23.41 3.15 -21.61
C ASP A 108 24.63 3.12 -22.56
N THR A 109 25.74 3.71 -22.14
CA THR A 109 26.97 3.85 -22.95
C THR A 109 27.65 2.51 -23.25
N LEU A 110 27.27 1.46 -22.52
CA LEU A 110 27.71 0.08 -22.77
C LEU A 110 27.02 -0.56 -23.99
N PHE A 111 25.98 0.09 -24.52
CA PHE A 111 25.18 -0.40 -25.65
C PHE A 111 25.19 0.58 -26.81
N THR A 112 24.85 0.09 -28.00
CA THR A 112 24.72 0.94 -29.20
C THR A 112 23.66 2.01 -28.98
N SER A 113 24.02 3.26 -29.26
CA SER A 113 23.15 4.43 -29.14
C SER A 113 21.83 4.21 -29.88
N GLY A 114 20.71 4.42 -29.19
CA GLY A 114 19.35 4.32 -29.75
C GLY A 114 18.63 2.99 -29.53
N PHE A 115 19.32 1.93 -29.10
CA PHE A 115 18.68 0.64 -28.81
C PHE A 115 18.17 0.51 -27.38
N VAL A 116 18.80 1.21 -26.44
CA VAL A 116 18.38 1.23 -25.03
C VAL A 116 17.29 2.27 -24.87
N THR A 117 16.11 1.84 -24.39
CA THR A 117 14.96 2.70 -24.06
C THR A 117 14.43 2.39 -22.67
N ASP A 118 13.55 3.22 -22.11
CA ASP A 118 12.92 2.94 -20.81
C ASP A 118 12.12 1.63 -20.82
N GLY A 119 11.66 1.21 -22.01
CA GLY A 119 11.02 -0.08 -22.24
C GLY A 119 12.00 -1.27 -22.10
N THR A 120 13.26 -1.11 -22.51
CA THR A 120 14.27 -2.17 -22.34
C THR A 120 14.54 -2.47 -20.86
N SER A 121 14.66 -1.44 -20.03
CA SER A 121 14.79 -1.58 -18.57
C SER A 121 13.55 -2.26 -17.96
N ALA A 122 12.36 -1.85 -18.39
CA ALA A 122 11.11 -2.44 -17.89
C ALA A 122 11.00 -3.93 -18.22
N ILE A 123 11.24 -4.31 -19.48
CA ILE A 123 11.21 -5.71 -19.92
C ILE A 123 12.29 -6.54 -19.21
N ALA A 124 13.50 -6.00 -19.03
CA ALA A 124 14.57 -6.69 -18.32
C ALA A 124 14.17 -7.02 -16.87
N ILE A 125 13.58 -6.06 -16.14
CA ILE A 125 13.08 -6.29 -14.78
C ILE A 125 11.88 -7.24 -14.76
N THR A 126 10.98 -7.17 -15.74
CA THR A 126 9.87 -8.12 -15.87
C THR A 126 10.37 -9.55 -16.07
N LEU A 127 11.33 -9.77 -16.97
CA LEU A 127 11.94 -11.08 -17.19
C LEU A 127 12.68 -11.58 -15.95
N LEU A 128 13.41 -10.69 -15.25
CA LEU A 128 14.07 -11.01 -13.99
C LEU A 128 13.06 -11.45 -12.92
N LEU A 129 11.92 -10.76 -12.81
CA LEU A 129 10.88 -11.09 -11.84
C LEU A 129 10.21 -12.44 -12.16
N PHE A 130 10.08 -12.81 -13.43
CA PHE A 130 9.63 -14.14 -13.83
C PHE A 130 10.67 -15.24 -13.59
N ALA A 131 11.96 -14.92 -13.67
CA ALA A 131 13.05 -15.86 -13.40
C ALA A 131 13.25 -16.12 -11.89
N LEU A 132 12.91 -15.16 -11.03
CA LEU A 132 13.07 -15.28 -9.58
C LEU A 132 11.98 -16.16 -8.94
N PRO A 133 12.34 -17.04 -7.99
CA PRO A 133 11.37 -17.92 -7.34
C PRO A 133 10.42 -17.12 -6.43
N ALA A 134 9.12 -17.45 -6.51
CA ALA A 134 8.08 -16.82 -5.68
C ALA A 134 8.08 -17.30 -4.21
N SER A 135 8.98 -18.21 -3.85
CA SER A 135 9.22 -18.71 -2.50
C SER A 135 10.68 -18.51 -2.10
N PRO A 136 10.97 -18.17 -0.83
CA PRO A 136 12.34 -18.02 -0.37
C PRO A 136 13.07 -19.37 -0.44
N PRO A 137 14.30 -19.43 -0.97
CA PRO A 137 15.04 -20.68 -1.05
C PRO A 137 15.42 -21.19 0.35
N GLU A 138 15.48 -22.51 0.51
CA GLU A 138 15.60 -23.15 1.83
C GLU A 138 16.86 -22.75 2.62
N TRP A 139 17.94 -22.38 1.93
CA TRP A 139 19.22 -21.94 2.50
C TRP A 139 19.20 -20.52 3.10
N LEU A 140 18.22 -19.68 2.72
CA LEU A 140 18.02 -18.36 3.35
C LEU A 140 17.30 -18.46 4.72
N GLY A 141 16.97 -19.68 5.16
CA GLY A 141 15.89 -19.93 6.11
C GLY A 141 16.28 -20.40 7.51
N SER A 142 17.48 -20.12 8.04
CA SER A 142 17.70 -20.26 9.49
C SER A 142 17.38 -18.96 10.24
N SER A 143 17.87 -17.80 9.77
CA SER A 143 17.64 -16.52 10.44
C SER A 143 16.26 -15.91 10.20
N CYS A 144 15.68 -16.04 9.00
CA CYS A 144 14.40 -15.38 8.68
C CYS A 144 13.16 -16.21 9.10
N ARG A 145 13.26 -17.56 9.12
CA ARG A 145 12.16 -18.43 9.59
C ARG A 145 11.87 -18.25 11.08
N HIS A 146 12.88 -17.93 11.90
CA HIS A 146 12.71 -17.76 13.33
C HIS A 146 11.98 -16.45 13.70
N CYS A 147 12.23 -15.36 12.95
CA CYS A 147 11.54 -14.09 13.15
C CYS A 147 10.09 -14.11 12.64
N LEU A 148 9.84 -14.67 11.44
CA LEU A 148 8.49 -14.76 10.86
C LEU A 148 7.60 -15.82 11.55
N GLY A 149 8.19 -16.91 12.03
CA GLY A 149 7.46 -17.99 12.72
C GLY A 149 7.05 -17.66 14.15
N ARG A 150 7.85 -16.86 14.90
CA ARG A 150 7.48 -16.43 16.26
C ARG A 150 6.33 -15.43 16.27
N HIS A 151 6.25 -14.54 15.27
CA HIS A 151 5.22 -13.51 15.23
C HIS A 151 3.81 -14.10 15.02
N LYS A 152 3.67 -15.11 14.14
CA LYS A 152 2.38 -15.79 13.92
C LYS A 152 1.85 -16.53 15.15
N LYS A 153 2.72 -17.23 15.90
CA LYS A 153 2.30 -17.98 17.09
C LYS A 153 1.93 -17.08 18.27
N GLY A 154 2.58 -15.92 18.40
CA GLY A 154 2.28 -14.92 19.43
C GLY A 154 0.97 -14.16 19.19
N ALA A 155 0.70 -13.78 17.93
CA ALA A 155 -0.54 -13.09 17.55
C ALA A 155 -1.77 -14.01 17.66
N GLN A 156 -1.64 -15.28 17.23
CA GLN A 156 -2.75 -16.23 17.31
C GLN A 156 -3.11 -16.58 18.75
N ARG A 157 -2.14 -16.77 19.66
CA ARG A 157 -2.41 -16.98 21.10
C ARG A 157 -3.00 -15.76 21.81
N ARG A 158 -2.76 -14.54 21.32
CA ARG A 158 -3.35 -13.32 21.90
C ARG A 158 -4.78 -13.07 21.41
N ALA A 159 -5.02 -13.25 20.10
CA ALA A 159 -6.37 -13.25 19.53
C ALA A 159 -7.24 -14.30 20.25
N SER A 160 -6.77 -15.56 20.24
CA SER A 160 -6.69 -16.44 21.42
C SER A 160 -7.50 -16.09 22.66
N SER A 161 -6.79 -15.39 23.53
CA SER A 161 -7.20 -15.04 24.86
C SER A 161 -8.26 -13.93 24.86
N HIS A 162 -8.20 -12.99 23.91
CA HIS A 162 -9.13 -11.86 23.87
C HIS A 162 -10.56 -12.27 23.46
N TYR A 163 -10.73 -13.25 22.56
CA TYR A 163 -12.06 -13.78 22.27
C TYR A 163 -12.61 -14.67 23.38
N ALA A 164 -11.74 -15.41 24.10
CA ALA A 164 -12.16 -16.23 25.22
C ALA A 164 -12.62 -15.37 26.41
N LEU A 165 -11.91 -14.27 26.68
CA LEU A 165 -12.26 -13.31 27.72
C LEU A 165 -13.52 -12.50 27.35
N GLY A 166 -13.67 -12.09 26.09
CA GLY A 166 -14.88 -11.41 25.61
C GLY A 166 -16.13 -12.30 25.69
N ARG A 167 -16.01 -13.60 25.34
CA ARG A 167 -17.10 -14.58 25.46
C ARG A 167 -17.44 -14.89 26.93
N ALA A 168 -16.45 -14.99 27.81
CA ALA A 168 -16.67 -15.17 29.25
C ALA A 168 -17.40 -13.96 29.88
N LYS A 169 -17.10 -12.74 29.42
CA LYS A 169 -17.76 -11.52 29.91
C LYS A 169 -19.21 -11.40 29.45
N VAL A 170 -19.53 -11.83 28.22
CA VAL A 170 -20.91 -11.88 27.71
C VAL A 170 -21.73 -12.99 28.39
N VAL A 171 -21.14 -14.17 28.63
CA VAL A 171 -21.82 -15.27 29.32
C VAL A 171 -22.00 -14.99 30.82
N GLY A 172 -21.02 -14.34 31.48
CA GLY A 172 -21.15 -13.92 32.88
C GLY A 172 -22.14 -12.77 33.10
N GLY A 173 -22.34 -11.90 32.10
CA GLY A 173 -23.33 -10.82 32.15
C GLY A 173 -24.77 -11.27 31.95
N LEU A 174 -24.99 -12.46 31.36
CA LEU A 174 -26.32 -13.03 31.14
C LEU A 174 -26.81 -13.92 32.31
N GLY A 175 -25.94 -14.29 33.25
CA GLY A 175 -26.30 -15.06 34.44
C GLY A 175 -26.69 -14.22 35.67
N GLY A 176 -26.69 -12.88 35.56
CA GLY A 176 -26.83 -11.97 36.70
C GLY A 176 -28.19 -11.28 36.86
N ASN A 177 -29.15 -11.46 35.93
CA ASN A 177 -30.39 -10.67 35.91
C ASN A 177 -31.69 -11.50 35.87
N GLU A 178 -31.68 -12.74 36.39
CA GLU A 178 -32.92 -13.52 36.58
C GLU A 178 -33.30 -13.62 38.07
N MET A 179 -33.55 -12.47 38.71
CA MET A 179 -34.40 -12.42 39.92
C MET A 179 -34.86 -11.00 40.18
N GLY A 180 -36.02 -10.63 39.62
CA GLY A 180 -36.65 -9.36 39.94
C GLY A 180 -37.75 -8.95 38.96
N THR A 181 -38.99 -9.08 39.44
CA THR A 181 -40.16 -8.24 39.12
C THR A 181 -40.86 -8.40 37.76
N SER A 182 -41.98 -9.13 37.85
CA SER A 182 -43.31 -8.87 37.29
C SER A 182 -43.56 -7.51 36.62
N GLY A 183 -44.31 -7.54 35.51
CA GLY A 183 -45.31 -6.51 35.21
C GLY A 183 -45.14 -5.77 33.88
N THR A 184 -45.97 -6.15 32.90
CA THR A 184 -46.74 -5.27 31.99
C THR A 184 -46.02 -4.13 31.26
N SER A 185 -45.85 -4.24 29.93
CA SER A 185 -46.16 -3.21 28.91
C SER A 185 -45.47 -3.49 27.57
N LEU A 186 -45.93 -4.48 26.79
CA LEU A 186 -45.45 -4.66 25.41
C LEU A 186 -46.53 -5.15 24.41
N GLU A 187 -47.83 -4.92 24.69
CA GLU A 187 -48.93 -5.24 23.75
C GLU A 187 -49.64 -4.02 23.13
N VAL A 188 -49.05 -2.82 23.16
CA VAL A 188 -49.77 -1.58 22.75
C VAL A 188 -49.39 -1.02 21.37
N TRP A 189 -48.44 -1.62 20.62
CA TRP A 189 -47.95 -1.00 19.38
C TRP A 189 -48.08 -1.81 18.08
N LEU A 190 -48.87 -2.91 18.05
CA LEU A 190 -49.06 -3.70 16.82
C LEU A 190 -50.51 -3.82 16.33
N SER A 191 -51.42 -2.97 16.79
CA SER A 191 -52.76 -2.88 16.18
C SER A 191 -53.33 -1.47 16.33
N SER A 192 -53.15 -0.62 15.32
CA SER A 192 -54.18 0.23 14.73
C SER A 192 -53.57 1.23 13.73
N ASP A 193 -54.08 1.15 12.50
CA ASP A 193 -54.08 2.10 11.38
C ASP A 193 -52.75 2.55 10.72
#